data_AF-A0A261AXY1-F1
#
_entry.id   AF-A0A261AXY1-F1
#
_cell.length_a   1.000
_cell.length_b   1.000
_cell.length_c   1.000
_cell.angle_alpha   90.00
_cell.angle_beta   90.00
_cell.angle_gamma   90.00
#
_symmetry.space_group_name_H-M   'P 1'
#
loop_
_entity.id
_entity.type
_entity.pdbx_description
1 polymer ?
#
loop_
_entity_poly.entity_id
_entity_poly.type
_entity_poly.pdbx_seq_one_letter_code
_entity_poly.pdbx_strand_id
1 'polypeptide(L)'
;MVALLLLFLTLPVAVFTKDVKCPEGFLHFKRTPTAKNNHTKNWCMKVSVYENVGNRDNARSVCLGDNATLTIPENREEYEAISAYIRKANISEPHAIDGQMSQRCKLKIFRHQLLRLKINTTAWPGDCNIKKKLFSFDDANTDTTFALSQFGNSIPIGYGYNQHGGPKIFWIDECMKMTRTNDTENRTGIKFVDLSWCMGVDGIDKSNSQFEGRLINSVLCGRHPFITRNMVALLLLFLTIPVAVFTKDPKCPDGFLQFKRTPTARNNHTKDWCVKVFSYSNTGNRDYARSVCIANHAMLTIPENRAEYEAIGEFVRKNNYSAPHAIDGELSSRCKARYLHKWFDTNTVEGECNIKKNLFMFDDINTDPSYILTKFGNRVPSGGGEMSVAESSPKLIFLYGCMVLTQTHLHGNEKALSFANLEWCGGKAHSKNSVGPESLVDSVVCGKHPE
;
A
#
# COMPACT_ATOMS: atom_id res chain seq x y z
N MET A 1 -51.87 34.22 -8.76
CA MET A 1 -50.54 33.60 -8.86
C MET A 1 -50.27 32.72 -7.63
N VAL A 2 -51.11 31.70 -7.39
CA VAL A 2 -50.97 30.72 -6.28
C VAL A 2 -51.38 29.29 -6.74
N ALA A 3 -51.99 29.15 -7.93
CA ALA A 3 -52.49 27.87 -8.42
C ALA A 3 -51.46 27.03 -9.22
N LEU A 4 -50.27 27.56 -9.56
CA LEU A 4 -49.25 26.82 -10.32
C LEU A 4 -48.24 26.05 -9.45
N LEU A 5 -48.21 26.31 -8.14
CA LEU A 5 -47.22 25.74 -7.22
C LEU A 5 -47.67 24.42 -6.57
N LEU A 6 -48.94 24.03 -6.72
CA LEU A 6 -49.49 22.80 -6.14
C LEU A 6 -49.54 21.62 -7.12
N LEU A 7 -49.26 21.82 -8.41
CA LEU A 7 -49.28 20.73 -9.40
C LEU A 7 -48.02 19.85 -9.40
N PHE A 8 -46.95 20.27 -8.70
CA PHE A 8 -45.71 19.49 -8.57
C PHE A 8 -45.70 18.51 -7.39
N LEU A 9 -46.78 18.46 -6.59
CA LEU A 9 -46.84 17.66 -5.35
C LEU A 9 -47.60 16.32 -5.47
N THR A 10 -48.08 15.93 -6.65
CA THR A 10 -48.93 14.73 -6.80
C THR A 10 -48.54 13.78 -7.93
N LEU A 11 -47.35 13.90 -8.51
CA LEU A 11 -46.81 12.84 -9.35
C LEU A 11 -46.09 11.82 -8.47
N PRO A 12 -46.54 10.55 -8.39
CA PRO A 12 -45.74 9.50 -7.80
C PRO A 12 -44.51 9.40 -8.71
N VAL A 13 -43.38 9.92 -8.23
CA VAL A 13 -42.09 9.57 -8.82
C VAL A 13 -41.93 8.09 -8.52
N ALA A 14 -42.42 7.26 -9.44
CA ALA A 14 -42.00 5.88 -9.58
C ALA A 14 -40.50 5.96 -9.85
N VAL A 15 -39.73 5.96 -8.76
CA VAL A 15 -38.29 5.73 -8.79
C VAL A 15 -38.18 4.30 -9.27
N PHE A 16 -38.07 4.11 -10.58
CA PHE A 16 -37.63 2.87 -11.17
C PHE A 16 -36.24 2.60 -10.60
N THR A 17 -36.18 1.79 -9.54
CA THR A 17 -34.94 1.25 -9.01
C THR A 17 -34.36 0.39 -10.12
N LYS A 18 -33.42 0.93 -10.90
CA LYS A 18 -32.62 0.09 -11.80
C LYS A 18 -31.96 -0.98 -10.95
N ASP A 19 -32.18 -2.24 -11.31
CA ASP A 19 -31.57 -3.37 -10.64
C ASP A 19 -30.05 -3.20 -10.65
N VAL A 20 -29.48 -3.01 -9.46
CA VAL A 20 -28.04 -2.90 -9.26
C VAL A 20 -27.45 -4.27 -9.53
N LYS A 21 -26.82 -4.44 -10.71
CA LYS A 21 -26.26 -5.72 -11.12
C LYS A 21 -24.76 -5.77 -10.85
N CYS A 22 -24.34 -6.76 -10.07
CA CYS A 22 -22.93 -7.10 -9.92
C CYS A 22 -22.43 -7.91 -11.14
N PRO A 23 -21.13 -7.80 -11.48
CA PRO A 23 -20.52 -8.69 -12.46
C PRO A 23 -20.64 -10.16 -12.07
N GLU A 24 -20.48 -11.05 -13.05
CA GLU A 24 -20.52 -12.49 -12.82
C GLU A 24 -19.52 -12.91 -11.72
N GLY A 25 -19.97 -13.79 -10.82
CA GLY A 25 -19.18 -14.27 -9.69
C GLY A 25 -19.06 -13.30 -8.51
N PHE A 26 -19.62 -12.08 -8.59
CA PHE A 26 -19.67 -11.15 -7.47
C PHE A 26 -21.02 -11.18 -6.75
N LEU A 27 -20.96 -11.19 -5.43
CA LEU A 27 -22.11 -11.04 -4.54
C LEU A 27 -22.40 -9.56 -4.29
N HIS A 28 -23.66 -9.16 -4.41
CA HIS A 28 -24.10 -7.78 -4.13
C HIS A 28 -24.38 -7.58 -2.65
N PHE A 29 -23.84 -6.50 -2.10
CA PHE A 29 -24.09 -6.04 -0.74
C PHE A 29 -24.60 -4.60 -0.76
N LYS A 30 -25.72 -4.39 -0.06
CA LYS A 30 -26.29 -3.06 0.19
C LYS A 30 -25.91 -2.64 1.61
N ARG A 31 -25.03 -1.65 1.72
CA ARG A 31 -24.53 -1.14 3.00
C ARG A 31 -25.39 0.00 3.52
N THR A 32 -25.53 0.07 4.84
CA THR A 32 -26.01 1.28 5.51
C THR A 32 -24.93 2.36 5.39
N PRO A 33 -25.21 3.49 4.72
CA PRO A 33 -24.21 4.54 4.52
C PRO A 33 -23.73 5.16 5.83
N THR A 34 -22.41 5.27 5.98
CA THR A 34 -21.69 6.03 6.99
C THR A 34 -20.96 7.19 6.31
N ALA A 35 -20.38 8.09 7.10
CA ALA A 35 -19.55 9.17 6.57
C ALA A 35 -18.36 8.66 5.72
N LYS A 36 -17.91 7.42 5.92
CA LYS A 36 -16.80 6.81 5.19
C LYS A 36 -17.25 5.99 3.98
N ASN A 37 -18.27 5.14 4.14
CA ASN A 37 -18.66 4.16 3.11
C ASN A 37 -19.81 4.61 2.20
N ASN A 38 -20.23 5.88 2.24
CA ASN A 38 -21.30 6.38 1.36
C ASN A 38 -21.00 6.14 -0.14
N HIS A 39 -19.73 6.11 -0.51
CA HIS A 39 -19.29 5.76 -1.86
C HIS A 39 -19.43 4.27 -2.19
N THR A 40 -19.32 3.38 -1.21
CA THR A 40 -19.43 1.91 -1.36
C THR A 40 -20.80 1.36 -0.92
N LYS A 41 -21.83 2.22 -0.79
CA LYS A 41 -23.20 1.82 -0.37
C LYS A 41 -23.81 0.65 -1.14
N ASN A 42 -23.42 0.49 -2.41
CA ASN A 42 -23.64 -0.72 -3.18
C ASN A 42 -22.26 -1.25 -3.55
N TRP A 43 -21.95 -2.45 -3.07
CA TRP A 43 -20.65 -3.07 -3.27
C TRP A 43 -20.81 -4.49 -3.77
N CYS A 44 -19.92 -4.88 -4.67
CA CYS A 44 -19.85 -6.22 -5.22
C CYS A 44 -18.58 -6.86 -4.68
N MET A 45 -18.68 -8.02 -4.01
CA MET A 45 -17.51 -8.74 -3.49
C MET A 45 -17.41 -10.14 -4.08
N LYS A 46 -16.19 -10.61 -4.33
CA LYS A 46 -15.86 -11.93 -4.87
C LYS A 46 -14.64 -12.49 -4.15
N VAL A 47 -14.62 -13.81 -3.97
CA VAL A 47 -13.42 -14.54 -3.53
C VAL A 47 -12.77 -15.13 -4.78
N SER A 48 -11.52 -14.76 -5.01
CA SER A 48 -10.71 -15.25 -6.13
C SER A 48 -9.63 -16.20 -5.61
N VAL A 49 -9.50 -17.38 -6.21
CA VAL A 49 -8.55 -18.42 -5.80
C VAL A 49 -7.35 -18.42 -6.74
N TYR A 50 -6.17 -18.12 -6.19
CA TYR A 50 -4.92 -17.96 -6.91
C TYR A 50 -3.74 -18.25 -5.99
N GLU A 51 -2.68 -18.85 -6.52
CA GLU A 51 -1.49 -19.17 -5.73
C GLU A 51 -0.77 -17.91 -5.23
N ASN A 52 -0.22 -18.01 -4.01
CA ASN A 52 0.65 -17.00 -3.40
C ASN A 52 0.07 -15.57 -3.38
N VAL A 53 -1.25 -15.44 -3.19
CA VAL A 53 -1.91 -14.16 -2.89
C VAL A 53 -1.77 -13.73 -1.44
N GLY A 54 -0.95 -14.43 -0.65
CA GLY A 54 -0.41 -13.90 0.60
C GLY A 54 0.56 -12.75 0.34
N ASN A 55 1.20 -12.73 -0.84
CA ASN A 55 1.88 -11.54 -1.31
C ASN A 55 0.83 -10.47 -1.66
N ARG A 56 0.90 -9.30 -1.04
CA ARG A 56 -0.12 -8.25 -1.19
C ARG A 56 -0.20 -7.71 -2.61
N ASP A 57 0.92 -7.61 -3.32
CA ASP A 57 0.94 -7.13 -4.69
C ASP A 57 0.39 -8.17 -5.67
N ASN A 58 0.60 -9.47 -5.40
CA ASN A 58 -0.07 -10.54 -6.13
C ASN A 58 -1.59 -10.49 -5.87
N ALA A 59 -2.00 -10.35 -4.60
CA ALA A 59 -3.40 -10.25 -4.19
C ALA A 59 -4.12 -9.09 -4.88
N ARG A 60 -3.46 -7.92 -4.91
CA ARG A 60 -3.91 -6.75 -5.68
C ARG A 60 -4.07 -7.14 -7.14
N SER A 61 -3.01 -7.63 -7.78
CA SER A 61 -3.01 -7.96 -9.21
C SER A 61 -4.15 -8.91 -9.60
N VAL A 62 -4.44 -9.91 -8.77
CA VAL A 62 -5.60 -10.80 -8.93
C VAL A 62 -6.92 -10.03 -8.92
N CYS A 63 -7.15 -9.15 -7.92
CA CYS A 63 -8.37 -8.34 -7.89
C CYS A 63 -8.46 -7.37 -9.07
N LEU A 64 -7.34 -6.83 -9.51
CA LEU A 64 -7.30 -5.91 -10.64
C LEU A 64 -7.69 -6.61 -11.95
N GLY A 65 -7.41 -7.91 -12.10
CA GLY A 65 -7.89 -8.71 -13.24
C GLY A 65 -9.42 -8.68 -13.41
N ASP A 66 -10.16 -8.56 -12.31
CA ASP A 66 -11.63 -8.44 -12.30
C ASP A 66 -12.12 -6.97 -12.28
N ASN A 67 -11.23 -5.99 -12.54
CA ASN A 67 -11.47 -4.55 -12.34
C ASN A 67 -12.02 -4.26 -10.93
N ALA A 68 -11.41 -4.90 -9.93
CA ALA A 68 -11.72 -4.79 -8.52
C ALA A 68 -10.47 -4.39 -7.72
N THR A 69 -10.68 -4.08 -6.44
CA THR A 69 -9.61 -3.78 -5.47
C THR A 69 -9.64 -4.78 -4.33
N LEU A 70 -8.57 -4.88 -3.54
CA LEU A 70 -8.64 -5.56 -2.25
C LEU A 70 -9.78 -4.94 -1.41
N THR A 71 -10.50 -5.78 -0.67
CA THR A 71 -11.60 -5.32 0.18
C THR A 71 -11.63 -6.08 1.50
N ILE A 72 -12.43 -5.60 2.44
CA ILE A 72 -12.78 -6.26 3.70
C ILE A 72 -14.32 -6.32 3.85
N PRO A 73 -14.85 -7.24 4.66
CA PRO A 73 -16.23 -7.16 5.14
C PRO A 73 -16.41 -5.96 6.08
N GLU A 74 -17.47 -5.17 5.90
CA GLU A 74 -17.78 -4.00 6.74
C GLU A 74 -18.82 -4.29 7.82
N ASN A 75 -19.44 -5.46 7.81
CA ASN A 75 -20.39 -5.90 8.81
C ASN A 75 -20.48 -7.44 8.87
N ARG A 76 -21.23 -7.94 9.84
CA ARG A 76 -21.39 -9.37 10.10
C ARG A 76 -22.07 -10.09 8.94
N GLU A 77 -23.07 -9.48 8.32
CA GLU A 77 -23.83 -10.07 7.21
C GLU A 77 -22.93 -10.31 5.99
N GLU A 78 -22.08 -9.34 5.65
CA GLU A 78 -21.05 -9.49 4.60
C GLU A 78 -20.09 -10.63 4.90
N TYR A 79 -19.58 -10.70 6.14
CA TYR A 79 -18.68 -11.78 6.55
C TYR A 79 -19.34 -13.16 6.45
N GLU A 80 -20.56 -13.32 6.97
CA GLU A 80 -21.27 -14.59 6.97
C GLU A 80 -21.64 -15.04 5.55
N ALA A 81 -22.07 -14.12 4.68
CA ALA A 81 -22.37 -14.42 3.29
C ALA A 81 -21.13 -14.87 2.51
N ILE A 82 -20.00 -14.17 2.68
CA ILE A 82 -18.73 -14.54 2.06
C ILE A 82 -18.22 -15.89 2.60
N SER A 83 -18.31 -16.10 3.92
CA SER A 83 -17.93 -17.38 4.54
C SER A 83 -18.79 -18.54 4.04
N ALA A 84 -20.10 -18.33 3.87
CA ALA A 84 -21.00 -19.34 3.31
C ALA A 84 -20.63 -19.68 1.85
N TYR A 85 -20.28 -18.69 1.04
CA TYR A 85 -19.77 -18.91 -0.32
C TYR A 85 -18.47 -19.72 -0.31
N ILE A 86 -17.50 -19.34 0.53
CA ILE A 86 -16.20 -20.00 0.68
C ILE A 86 -16.38 -21.48 1.02
N ARG A 87 -17.23 -21.79 2.01
CA ARG A 87 -17.54 -23.17 2.42
C ARG A 87 -18.17 -23.96 1.28
N LYS A 88 -19.17 -23.37 0.60
CA LYS A 88 -19.85 -24.01 -0.53
C LYS A 88 -18.89 -24.32 -1.68
N ALA A 89 -17.92 -23.43 -1.93
CA ALA A 89 -16.91 -23.58 -2.97
C ALA A 89 -15.68 -24.39 -2.51
N ASN A 90 -15.64 -24.86 -1.26
CA ASN A 90 -14.52 -25.60 -0.67
C ASN A 90 -13.16 -24.88 -0.82
N ILE A 91 -13.15 -23.56 -0.64
CA ILE A 91 -11.93 -22.75 -0.74
C ILE A 91 -11.19 -22.83 0.60
N SER A 92 -9.92 -23.24 0.57
CA SER A 92 -9.10 -23.37 1.77
C SER A 92 -8.78 -22.01 2.39
N GLU A 93 -8.85 -21.96 3.72
CA GLU A 93 -8.32 -20.85 4.51
C GLU A 93 -6.79 -20.83 4.54
N PRO A 94 -6.15 -19.67 4.85
CA PRO A 94 -6.77 -18.35 5.05
C PRO A 94 -6.96 -17.57 3.72
N HIS A 95 -7.60 -16.41 3.80
CA HIS A 95 -7.88 -15.54 2.64
C HIS A 95 -7.25 -14.15 2.82
N ALA A 96 -6.54 -13.62 1.82
CA ALA A 96 -6.02 -12.26 1.83
C ALA A 96 -7.16 -11.24 1.76
N ILE A 97 -7.09 -10.18 2.58
CA ILE A 97 -8.05 -9.08 2.60
C ILE A 97 -7.29 -7.73 2.63
N ASP A 98 -7.99 -6.62 2.43
CA ASP A 98 -7.33 -5.32 2.47
C ASP A 98 -6.83 -4.92 3.87
N GLY A 99 -5.75 -4.15 3.90
CA GLY A 99 -5.08 -3.66 5.10
C GLY A 99 -3.62 -4.10 5.20
N GLN A 100 -2.71 -3.12 5.22
CA GLN A 100 -1.29 -3.31 5.55
C GLN A 100 -0.88 -2.33 6.64
N MET A 101 -0.11 -2.78 7.64
CA MET A 101 0.36 -1.89 8.70
C MET A 101 1.16 -0.72 8.10
N SER A 102 0.95 0.51 8.60
CA SER A 102 1.67 1.68 8.09
C SER A 102 3.14 1.66 8.54
N GLN A 103 4.06 2.12 7.68
CA GLN A 103 5.49 2.12 7.97
C GLN A 103 5.85 2.87 9.25
N ARG A 104 5.22 4.02 9.48
CA ARG A 104 5.37 4.81 10.70
C ARG A 104 5.07 4.00 11.95
N CYS A 105 4.04 3.16 11.90
CA CYS A 105 3.65 2.34 13.03
C CYS A 105 4.51 1.09 13.19
N LYS A 106 4.98 0.49 12.10
CA LYS A 106 6.01 -0.56 12.15
C LYS A 106 7.29 -0.05 12.83
N LEU A 107 7.76 1.14 12.46
CA LEU A 107 8.92 1.77 13.07
C LEU A 107 8.71 2.00 14.58
N LYS A 108 7.51 2.43 15.00
CA LYS A 108 7.17 2.58 16.42
C LYS A 108 7.20 1.23 17.15
N ILE A 109 6.62 0.18 16.57
CA ILE A 109 6.65 -1.18 17.13
C ILE A 109 8.07 -1.69 17.28
N PHE A 110 8.89 -1.55 16.24
CA PHE A 110 10.31 -1.91 16.27
C PHE A 110 11.06 -1.19 17.39
N ARG A 111 10.89 0.14 17.53
CA ARG A 111 11.50 0.92 18.60
C ARG A 111 11.08 0.42 19.99
N HIS A 112 9.78 0.14 20.19
CA HIS A 112 9.31 -0.42 21.46
C HIS A 112 9.96 -1.77 21.74
N GLN A 113 10.08 -2.63 20.73
CA GLN A 113 10.70 -3.94 20.90
C GLN A 113 12.18 -3.86 21.25
N LEU A 114 12.96 -3.02 20.55
CA LEU A 114 14.38 -2.79 20.85
C LEU A 114 14.58 -2.31 22.29
N LEU A 115 13.74 -1.38 22.73
CA LEU A 115 13.78 -0.80 24.07
C LEU A 115 13.10 -1.69 25.13
N ARG A 116 12.63 -2.90 24.75
CA ARG A 116 11.88 -3.82 25.62
C ARG A 116 10.66 -3.18 26.29
N LEU A 117 10.04 -2.22 25.61
CA LEU A 117 8.82 -1.56 26.03
C LEU A 117 7.59 -2.39 25.63
N LYS A 118 6.52 -2.30 26.43
CA LYS A 118 5.24 -2.93 26.11
C LYS A 118 4.71 -2.40 24.78
N ILE A 119 4.36 -3.31 23.87
CA ILE A 119 3.63 -3.00 22.64
C ILE A 119 2.14 -3.21 22.94
N ASN A 120 1.36 -2.14 22.86
CA ASN A 120 -0.08 -2.20 23.06
C ASN A 120 -0.78 -1.24 22.10
N THR A 121 -0.98 -1.71 20.87
CA THR A 121 -1.61 -0.96 19.78
C THR A 121 -3.07 -0.60 20.06
N THR A 122 -3.75 -1.22 21.03
CA THR A 122 -5.11 -0.81 21.43
C THR A 122 -5.10 0.40 22.37
N ALA A 123 -4.05 0.56 23.18
CA ALA A 123 -3.92 1.62 24.18
C ALA A 123 -3.01 2.77 23.73
N TRP A 124 -2.27 2.62 22.63
CA TRP A 124 -1.40 3.68 22.15
C TRP A 124 -2.20 4.94 21.77
N PRO A 125 -1.73 6.13 22.18
CA PRO A 125 -2.28 7.38 21.68
C PRO A 125 -1.86 7.61 20.22
N GLY A 126 -2.64 8.41 19.50
CA GLY A 126 -2.34 8.83 18.13
C GLY A 126 -2.56 7.76 17.05
N ASP A 127 -1.90 7.96 15.91
CA ASP A 127 -2.16 7.24 14.65
C ASP A 127 -1.93 5.73 14.73
N CYS A 128 -0.97 5.26 15.54
CA CYS A 128 -0.65 3.84 15.66
C CYS A 128 -1.56 3.05 16.61
N ASN A 129 -2.75 3.59 16.88
CA ASN A 129 -3.82 2.84 17.51
C ASN A 129 -4.52 1.96 16.46
N ILE A 130 -4.86 0.72 16.80
CA ILE A 130 -5.57 -0.21 15.91
C ILE A 130 -6.88 0.37 15.38
N LYS A 131 -7.60 1.17 16.17
CA LYS A 131 -8.86 1.81 15.76
C LYS A 131 -8.67 3.13 15.00
N LYS A 132 -7.42 3.51 14.69
CA LYS A 132 -7.07 4.77 14.02
C LYS A 132 -6.37 4.51 12.69
N LYS A 133 -5.07 4.79 12.57
CA LYS A 133 -4.29 4.72 11.33
C LYS A 133 -3.13 3.71 11.42
N LEU A 134 -3.33 2.65 12.22
CA LEU A 134 -2.36 1.55 12.29
C LEU A 134 -2.20 0.86 10.93
N PHE A 135 -3.31 0.73 10.19
CA PHE A 135 -3.36 0.13 8.86
C PHE A 135 -3.66 1.16 7.78
N SER A 136 -3.06 0.95 6.62
CA SER A 136 -3.37 1.60 5.35
C SER A 136 -4.19 0.64 4.48
N PHE A 137 -5.19 1.17 3.78
CA PHE A 137 -6.13 0.44 2.94
C PHE A 137 -6.09 0.98 1.51
N ASP A 138 -6.36 0.13 0.52
CA ASP A 138 -6.34 0.48 -0.89
C ASP A 138 -7.56 1.32 -1.31
N ASP A 139 -8.72 1.11 -0.68
CA ASP A 139 -9.86 2.01 -0.83
C ASP A 139 -10.03 2.90 0.40
N ALA A 140 -9.76 4.19 0.21
CA ALA A 140 -9.93 5.22 1.23
C ALA A 140 -11.37 5.39 1.74
N ASN A 141 -12.37 4.86 1.02
CA ASN A 141 -13.79 4.91 1.39
C ASN A 141 -14.27 3.66 2.14
N THR A 142 -13.38 2.72 2.45
CA THR A 142 -13.73 1.53 3.22
C THR A 142 -14.00 1.90 4.69
N ASP A 143 -15.13 1.45 5.24
CA ASP A 143 -15.35 1.52 6.70
C ASP A 143 -14.69 0.33 7.39
N THR A 144 -13.56 0.61 8.03
CA THR A 144 -12.71 -0.41 8.63
C THR A 144 -13.15 -0.82 10.03
N THR A 145 -14.17 -0.18 10.59
CA THR A 145 -14.53 -0.29 12.01
C THR A 145 -14.87 -1.72 12.40
N PHE A 146 -15.69 -2.40 11.59
CA PHE A 146 -16.08 -3.78 11.86
C PHE A 146 -14.88 -4.71 11.80
N ALA A 147 -14.17 -4.80 10.67
CA ALA A 147 -13.03 -5.72 10.53
C ALA A 147 -11.95 -5.50 11.62
N LEU A 148 -11.59 -4.24 11.91
CA LEU A 148 -10.58 -3.93 12.93
C LEU A 148 -11.00 -4.30 14.37
N SER A 149 -12.31 -4.48 14.63
CA SER A 149 -12.81 -4.98 15.91
C SER A 149 -12.69 -6.50 16.06
N GLN A 150 -12.38 -7.23 14.97
CA GLN A 150 -12.40 -8.69 14.91
C GLN A 150 -11.01 -9.33 14.94
N PHE A 151 -9.97 -8.60 15.33
CA PHE A 151 -8.67 -9.18 15.64
C PHE A 151 -8.75 -10.13 16.84
N GLY A 152 -8.22 -11.34 16.67
CA GLY A 152 -8.18 -12.36 17.73
C GLY A 152 -7.11 -12.14 18.78
N ASN A 153 -6.00 -11.51 18.38
CA ASN A 153 -4.81 -11.32 19.21
C ASN A 153 -4.41 -9.85 19.28
N SER A 154 -3.57 -9.53 20.27
CA SER A 154 -2.89 -8.23 20.30
C SER A 154 -1.92 -8.11 19.13
N ILE A 155 -1.86 -6.93 18.49
CA ILE A 155 -0.95 -6.67 17.36
C ILE A 155 0.35 -6.07 17.90
N PRO A 156 1.53 -6.52 17.45
CA PRO A 156 1.76 -7.52 16.38
C PRO A 156 1.65 -8.98 16.84
N ILE A 157 1.31 -9.85 15.89
CA ILE A 157 1.01 -11.28 16.12
C ILE A 157 2.24 -12.16 15.84
N GLY A 158 3.05 -11.80 14.85
CA GLY A 158 4.35 -12.40 14.57
C GLY A 158 5.38 -11.30 14.33
N TYR A 159 6.57 -11.44 14.90
CA TYR A 159 7.70 -10.55 14.61
C TYR A 159 9.02 -11.28 14.87
N GLY A 160 10.07 -10.87 14.17
CA GLY A 160 11.39 -11.42 14.38
C GLY A 160 12.47 -10.65 13.65
N TYR A 161 13.66 -11.20 13.71
CA TYR A 161 14.84 -10.68 13.04
C TYR A 161 15.48 -11.79 12.25
N ASN A 162 15.86 -11.50 11.00
CA ASN A 162 16.79 -12.36 10.29
C ASN A 162 18.07 -11.58 9.99
N GLN A 163 19.20 -12.29 9.95
CA GLN A 163 20.51 -11.70 9.72
C GLN A 163 21.26 -12.50 8.66
N HIS A 164 21.33 -11.96 7.44
CA HIS A 164 22.19 -12.49 6.38
C HIS A 164 23.30 -11.47 6.10
N GLY A 165 24.39 -11.52 6.88
CA GLY A 165 25.58 -10.71 6.64
C GLY A 165 25.41 -9.18 6.74
N GLY A 166 24.33 -8.71 7.39
CA GLY A 166 23.94 -7.30 7.46
C GLY A 166 23.20 -6.91 8.76
N PRO A 167 22.43 -5.80 8.78
CA PRO A 167 21.64 -5.38 9.93
C PRO A 167 20.56 -6.42 10.20
N LYS A 168 20.10 -6.49 11.45
CA LYS A 168 18.96 -7.33 11.83
C LYS A 168 17.73 -6.81 11.10
N ILE A 169 17.31 -7.52 10.05
CA ILE A 169 16.15 -7.16 9.25
C ILE A 169 14.92 -7.48 10.09
N PHE A 170 14.21 -6.42 10.47
CA PHE A 170 12.97 -6.53 11.20
C PHE A 170 11.86 -6.97 10.26
N TRP A 171 11.19 -8.06 10.62
CA TRP A 171 9.97 -8.51 9.98
C TRP A 171 8.86 -8.62 11.00
N ILE A 172 7.64 -8.38 10.52
CA ILE A 172 6.42 -8.36 11.31
C ILE A 172 5.28 -8.85 10.43
N ASP A 173 4.36 -9.60 11.00
CA ASP A 173 3.09 -9.93 10.33
C ASP A 173 2.31 -8.61 10.22
N GLU A 174 2.05 -8.16 9.00
CA GLU A 174 1.60 -6.79 8.71
C GLU A 174 0.48 -6.67 7.69
N CYS A 175 0.22 -7.74 6.91
CA CYS A 175 -0.89 -7.82 5.97
C CYS A 175 -2.09 -8.51 6.60
N MET A 176 -3.27 -7.91 6.46
CA MET A 176 -4.51 -8.48 6.97
C MET A 176 -4.94 -9.71 6.17
N LYS A 177 -5.36 -10.75 6.89
CA LYS A 177 -6.01 -11.95 6.34
C LYS A 177 -7.31 -12.23 7.10
N MET A 178 -8.24 -12.87 6.41
CA MET A 178 -9.46 -13.43 6.94
C MET A 178 -9.26 -14.93 7.20
N THR A 179 -9.71 -15.37 8.35
CA THR A 179 -9.65 -16.76 8.88
C THR A 179 -11.02 -17.15 9.42
N ARG A 180 -11.20 -18.40 9.84
CA ARG A 180 -12.44 -18.92 10.45
C ARG A 180 -13.69 -18.81 9.56
N THR A 181 -13.51 -18.79 8.25
CA THR A 181 -14.60 -18.85 7.27
C THR A 181 -15.25 -20.23 7.21
N ASN A 182 -14.58 -21.27 7.69
CA ASN A 182 -15.11 -22.62 7.86
C ASN A 182 -15.89 -22.79 9.17
N ASP A 183 -15.79 -21.86 10.12
CA ASP A 183 -16.56 -21.92 11.36
C ASP A 183 -18.06 -21.73 11.06
N THR A 184 -18.87 -22.73 11.41
CA THR A 184 -20.33 -22.70 11.28
C THR A 184 -21.05 -22.38 12.59
N GLU A 185 -20.31 -22.24 13.69
CA GLU A 185 -20.90 -21.95 14.99
C GLU A 185 -21.32 -20.49 15.11
N ASN A 186 -22.56 -20.25 15.53
CA ASN A 186 -23.11 -18.92 15.77
C ASN A 186 -22.51 -18.30 17.04
N ARG A 187 -21.27 -17.82 16.96
CA ARG A 187 -20.60 -17.12 18.07
C ARG A 187 -20.73 -15.61 17.84
N THR A 188 -21.28 -14.88 18.80
CA THR A 188 -21.44 -13.41 18.77
C THR A 188 -20.12 -12.63 18.79
N GLY A 189 -18.96 -13.30 18.81
CA GLY A 189 -17.64 -12.69 18.87
C GLY A 189 -16.57 -13.40 18.04
N ILE A 190 -16.91 -13.92 16.84
CA ILE A 190 -15.92 -14.55 15.95
C ILE A 190 -14.82 -13.55 15.63
N LYS A 191 -13.60 -13.88 16.07
CA LYS A 191 -12.39 -13.17 15.71
C LYS A 191 -11.81 -13.77 14.44
N PHE A 192 -12.17 -13.18 13.30
CA PHE A 192 -11.82 -13.70 11.98
C PHE A 192 -10.66 -12.95 11.32
N VAL A 193 -10.23 -11.82 11.88
CA VAL A 193 -9.13 -11.03 11.30
C VAL A 193 -7.82 -11.38 12.01
N ASP A 194 -6.80 -11.65 11.21
CA ASP A 194 -5.44 -11.96 11.66
C ASP A 194 -4.40 -11.33 10.71
N LEU A 195 -3.11 -11.45 11.03
CA LEU A 195 -2.02 -10.91 10.22
C LEU A 195 -1.21 -12.01 9.53
N SER A 196 -0.56 -11.61 8.45
CA SER A 196 0.35 -12.41 7.64
C SER A 196 1.46 -11.52 7.09
N TRP A 197 2.45 -12.15 6.47
CA TRP A 197 3.52 -11.42 5.81
C TRP A 197 3.04 -10.93 4.45
N CYS A 198 3.29 -9.65 4.16
CA CYS A 198 2.91 -9.08 2.88
C CYS A 198 3.69 -9.62 1.68
N MET A 199 4.76 -10.40 1.90
CA MET A 199 5.59 -10.96 0.83
C MET A 199 5.14 -12.35 0.35
N GLY A 200 4.23 -13.02 1.06
CA GLY A 200 3.93 -14.43 0.80
C GLY A 200 5.12 -15.36 1.08
N VAL A 201 5.13 -16.55 0.45
CA VAL A 201 6.13 -17.62 0.72
C VAL A 201 7.46 -17.40 -0.02
N ASP A 202 7.50 -16.55 -1.05
CA ASP A 202 8.68 -16.37 -1.92
C ASP A 202 9.74 -15.40 -1.38
N GLY A 203 9.50 -14.77 -0.23
CA GLY A 203 10.46 -13.85 0.40
C GLY A 203 11.33 -14.45 1.50
N ILE A 204 11.32 -15.78 1.69
CA ILE A 204 12.01 -16.45 2.81
C ILE A 204 12.62 -17.78 2.34
N ASP A 205 13.70 -18.18 3.00
CA ASP A 205 14.26 -19.53 2.97
C ASP A 205 13.18 -20.58 3.26
N LYS A 206 12.76 -21.28 2.20
CA LYS A 206 11.73 -22.33 2.22
C LYS A 206 12.14 -23.54 3.07
N SER A 207 13.37 -23.62 3.56
CA SER A 207 13.86 -24.71 4.42
C SER A 207 13.46 -24.58 5.90
N ASN A 208 12.91 -23.44 6.32
CA ASN A 208 12.47 -23.26 7.71
C ASN A 208 10.96 -23.54 7.87
N SER A 209 10.66 -24.65 8.54
CA SER A 209 9.31 -25.19 8.79
C SER A 209 8.37 -24.25 9.58
N GLN A 210 8.89 -23.17 10.20
CA GLN A 210 8.04 -22.11 10.76
C GLN A 210 7.30 -21.30 9.68
N PHE A 211 7.71 -21.41 8.40
CA PHE A 211 7.19 -20.64 7.27
C PHE A 211 6.44 -21.49 6.23
N GLU A 212 6.57 -22.82 6.26
CA GLU A 212 5.89 -23.75 5.33
C GLU A 212 4.36 -23.74 5.46
N GLY A 213 3.81 -23.29 6.60
CA GLY A 213 2.37 -23.32 6.89
C GLY A 213 1.57 -22.05 6.55
N ARG A 214 2.10 -21.13 5.73
CA ARG A 214 1.50 -19.79 5.53
C ARG A 214 1.06 -19.48 4.09
N LEU A 215 0.83 -20.50 3.27
CA LEU A 215 0.29 -20.33 1.92
C LEU A 215 -1.13 -19.74 2.00
N ILE A 216 -1.31 -18.55 1.42
CA ILE A 216 -2.61 -17.92 1.25
C ILE A 216 -2.92 -17.96 -0.25
N ASN A 217 -3.90 -18.77 -0.63
CA ASN A 217 -4.23 -19.05 -2.03
C ASN A 217 -5.59 -18.51 -2.46
N SER A 218 -6.13 -17.56 -1.71
CA SER A 218 -7.35 -16.87 -2.09
C SER A 218 -7.40 -15.46 -1.53
N VAL A 219 -8.11 -14.57 -2.22
CA VAL A 219 -8.17 -13.14 -1.93
C VAL A 219 -9.61 -12.63 -2.07
N LEU A 220 -9.97 -11.66 -1.23
CA LEU A 220 -11.25 -10.98 -1.30
C LEU A 220 -11.13 -9.69 -2.12
N CYS A 221 -11.89 -9.64 -3.21
CA CYS A 221 -11.91 -8.53 -4.16
C CYS A 221 -13.26 -7.82 -4.15
N GLY A 222 -13.23 -6.49 -4.18
CA GLY A 222 -14.41 -5.63 -4.12
C GLY A 222 -14.46 -4.61 -5.26
N ARG A 223 -15.65 -4.32 -5.78
CA ARG A 223 -15.85 -3.27 -6.79
C ARG A 223 -17.26 -2.68 -6.76
N HIS A 224 -17.42 -1.54 -7.42
CA HIS A 224 -18.75 -1.00 -7.67
C HIS A 224 -19.53 -1.86 -8.70
N PRO A 225 -20.86 -1.96 -8.53
CA PRO A 225 -21.75 -2.48 -9.56
C PRO A 225 -21.77 -1.57 -10.80
N PHE A 226 -22.26 -2.09 -11.92
CA PHE A 226 -22.42 -1.28 -13.12
C PHE A 226 -23.48 -0.20 -12.90
N ILE A 227 -23.07 1.07 -12.87
CA ILE A 227 -23.97 2.23 -12.79
C ILE A 227 -23.49 3.30 -13.79
N THR A 228 -24.30 3.62 -14.79
CA THR A 228 -24.12 4.83 -15.63
C THR A 228 -24.43 6.07 -14.78
N ARG A 229 -23.42 6.93 -14.57
CA ARG A 229 -23.43 8.08 -13.64
C ARG A 229 -24.17 9.31 -14.16
N ASN A 230 -24.67 10.11 -13.22
CA ASN A 230 -24.44 11.57 -13.17
C ASN A 230 -23.82 11.89 -11.80
N MET A 231 -22.73 12.67 -11.76
CA MET A 231 -22.01 13.08 -10.54
C MET A 231 -22.32 14.52 -10.18
N VAL A 232 -22.52 14.78 -8.88
CA VAL A 232 -22.35 16.11 -8.26
C VAL A 232 -21.33 15.93 -7.13
N ALA A 233 -20.27 16.72 -7.15
CA ALA A 233 -19.22 16.74 -6.13
C ALA A 233 -19.43 17.93 -5.18
N LEU A 234 -19.36 17.68 -3.87
CA LEU A 234 -19.33 18.73 -2.86
C LEU A 234 -17.99 18.65 -2.12
N LEU A 235 -17.26 19.76 -2.10
CA LEU A 235 -15.94 19.93 -1.50
C LEU A 235 -16.11 20.52 -0.08
N LEU A 236 -15.42 19.97 0.93
CA LEU A 236 -15.31 20.60 2.26
C LEU A 236 -13.83 20.79 2.63
N LEU A 237 -13.50 22.04 2.98
CA LEU A 237 -12.21 22.51 3.49
C LEU A 237 -12.10 22.24 5.01
N PHE A 238 -10.89 21.93 5.50
CA PHE A 238 -10.55 22.08 6.92
C PHE A 238 -9.27 22.90 7.12
N LEU A 239 -9.32 23.79 8.12
CA LEU A 239 -8.29 24.75 8.56
C LEU A 239 -7.11 24.10 9.31
N THR A 240 -5.95 24.76 9.23
CA THR A 240 -4.71 24.47 9.95
C THR A 240 -4.65 25.11 11.35
N ILE A 241 -4.01 24.43 12.31
CA ILE A 241 -3.59 24.99 13.62
C ILE A 241 -2.04 25.04 13.65
N PRO A 242 -1.40 26.14 14.07
CA PRO A 242 0.04 26.14 14.35
C PRO A 242 0.31 25.74 15.81
N VAL A 243 1.25 24.82 16.01
CA VAL A 243 1.91 24.65 17.32
C VAL A 243 3.40 24.84 17.08
N ALA A 244 3.91 25.99 17.52
CA ALA A 244 5.34 26.24 17.63
C ALA A 244 5.82 25.69 18.97
N VAL A 245 6.72 24.72 18.93
CA VAL A 245 7.57 24.34 20.06
C VAL A 245 8.98 24.65 19.63
N PHE A 246 9.62 25.61 20.30
CA PHE A 246 11.05 25.84 20.18
C PHE A 246 11.77 24.81 21.05
N THR A 247 12.60 23.98 20.43
CA THR A 247 13.64 23.21 21.11
C THR A 247 14.90 23.26 20.26
N LYS A 248 16.04 23.35 20.96
CA LYS A 248 17.44 23.18 20.56
C LYS A 248 17.65 22.66 19.13
N ASP A 249 18.50 23.33 18.33
CA ASP A 249 18.80 22.95 16.94
C ASP A 249 19.01 21.43 16.82
N PRO A 250 18.06 20.70 16.22
CA PRO A 250 18.09 19.25 16.22
C PRO A 250 19.17 18.81 15.23
N LYS A 251 19.99 17.85 15.64
CA LYS A 251 21.13 17.38 14.85
C LYS A 251 20.79 16.06 14.17
N CYS A 252 21.20 15.93 12.91
CA CYS A 252 21.14 14.63 12.27
C CYS A 252 22.15 13.67 12.90
N PRO A 253 21.74 12.40 13.12
CA PRO A 253 22.63 11.38 13.63
C PRO A 253 23.77 11.08 12.67
N ASP A 254 24.85 10.50 13.20
CA ASP A 254 26.11 10.38 12.47
C ASP A 254 25.97 9.71 11.09
N GLY A 255 26.51 10.41 10.08
CA GLY A 255 26.50 9.97 8.69
C GLY A 255 25.18 10.16 7.95
N PHE A 256 24.17 10.79 8.55
CA PHE A 256 23.01 11.31 7.82
C PHE A 256 23.27 12.74 7.30
N LEU A 257 22.83 13.01 6.09
CA LEU A 257 22.77 14.35 5.50
C LEU A 257 21.59 15.11 6.10
N GLN A 258 21.82 16.33 6.57
CA GLN A 258 20.75 17.19 7.08
C GLN A 258 20.20 18.10 5.97
N PHE A 259 18.89 18.14 5.84
CA PHE A 259 18.18 19.02 4.91
C PHE A 259 17.14 19.85 5.64
N LYS A 260 17.14 21.14 5.35
CA LYS A 260 16.07 22.07 5.75
C LYS A 260 15.16 22.30 4.55
N ARG A 261 13.95 21.79 4.61
CA ARG A 261 12.94 21.88 3.55
C ARG A 261 12.10 23.13 3.70
N THR A 262 11.74 23.76 2.58
CA THR A 262 10.69 24.79 2.58
C THR A 262 9.34 24.12 2.84
N PRO A 263 8.63 24.48 3.91
CA PRO A 263 7.34 23.87 4.22
C PRO A 263 6.28 24.14 3.14
N THR A 264 5.58 23.09 2.74
CA THR A 264 4.39 23.07 1.90
C THR A 264 3.24 22.48 2.70
N ALA A 265 2.02 22.52 2.15
CA ALA A 265 0.86 21.88 2.78
C ALA A 265 1.05 20.37 2.99
N ARG A 266 1.99 19.74 2.24
CA ARG A 266 2.27 18.30 2.33
C ARG A 266 3.46 17.99 3.25
N ASN A 267 4.55 18.77 3.20
CA ASN A 267 5.81 18.42 3.87
C ASN A 267 6.13 19.16 5.18
N ASN A 268 5.15 19.86 5.78
CA ASN A 268 5.37 20.64 6.99
C ASN A 268 5.96 19.81 8.16
N HIS A 269 5.74 18.49 8.15
CA HIS A 269 6.33 17.58 9.14
C HIS A 269 7.80 17.24 8.87
N THR A 270 8.27 17.26 7.62
CA THR A 270 9.65 16.94 7.24
C THR A 270 10.52 18.19 7.03
N LYS A 271 10.16 19.33 7.63
CA LYS A 271 10.89 20.61 7.47
C LYS A 271 12.38 20.54 7.83
N ASP A 272 12.73 19.65 8.75
CA ASP A 272 14.10 19.28 9.09
C ASP A 272 14.20 17.76 8.99
N TRP A 273 15.04 17.27 8.08
CA TRP A 273 15.02 15.88 7.65
C TRP A 273 16.43 15.35 7.43
N CYS A 274 16.69 14.16 7.95
CA CYS A 274 17.96 13.48 7.88
C CYS A 274 17.86 12.36 6.86
N VAL A 275 18.74 12.33 5.87
CA VAL A 275 18.73 11.32 4.79
C VAL A 275 20.06 10.58 4.73
N LYS A 276 20.00 9.26 4.48
CA LYS A 276 21.19 8.43 4.25
C LYS A 276 20.89 7.33 3.24
N VAL A 277 21.89 6.99 2.44
CA VAL A 277 21.83 5.84 1.52
C VAL A 277 22.48 4.64 2.20
N PHE A 278 21.80 3.49 2.13
CA PHE A 278 22.30 2.22 2.64
C PHE A 278 22.43 1.22 1.50
N SER A 279 23.56 0.52 1.43
CA SER A 279 23.79 -0.54 0.44
C SER A 279 23.47 -1.90 1.04
N TYR A 280 22.47 -2.58 0.50
CA TYR A 280 22.09 -3.94 0.84
C TYR A 280 21.56 -4.64 -0.41
N SER A 281 21.95 -5.90 -0.61
CA SER A 281 21.42 -6.68 -1.72
C SER A 281 19.89 -6.77 -1.68
N ASN A 282 19.24 -6.77 -2.85
CA ASN A 282 17.81 -6.99 -3.00
C ASN A 282 16.89 -5.88 -2.42
N THR A 283 17.38 -4.64 -2.30
CA THR A 283 16.51 -3.50 -1.93
C THR A 283 15.59 -3.02 -3.03
N GLY A 284 15.60 -3.66 -4.20
CA GLY A 284 14.51 -3.55 -5.18
C GLY A 284 13.20 -4.15 -4.69
N ASN A 285 13.27 -5.12 -3.77
CA ASN A 285 12.10 -5.55 -3.04
C ASN A 285 11.66 -4.42 -2.10
N ARG A 286 10.48 -3.85 -2.33
CA ARG A 286 10.02 -2.67 -1.58
C ARG A 286 9.91 -2.93 -0.09
N ASP A 287 9.36 -4.07 0.30
CA ASP A 287 9.19 -4.47 1.70
C ASP A 287 10.53 -4.69 2.39
N TYR A 288 11.48 -5.31 1.71
CA TYR A 288 12.85 -5.45 2.20
C TYR A 288 13.54 -4.08 2.37
N ALA A 289 13.39 -3.18 1.39
CA ALA A 289 13.91 -1.81 1.46
C ALA A 289 13.35 -1.04 2.67
N ARG A 290 12.04 -1.20 2.95
CA ARG A 290 11.39 -0.66 4.15
C ARG A 290 12.01 -1.22 5.43
N SER A 291 12.21 -2.53 5.50
CA SER A 291 12.83 -3.17 6.67
C SER A 291 14.26 -2.69 6.90
N VAL A 292 15.05 -2.47 5.85
CA VAL A 292 16.38 -1.86 5.95
C VAL A 292 16.30 -0.47 6.58
N CYS A 293 15.38 0.39 6.12
CA CYS A 293 15.22 1.72 6.69
C CYS A 293 14.76 1.66 8.16
N ILE A 294 13.80 0.78 8.47
CA ILE A 294 13.29 0.59 9.84
C ILE A 294 14.40 0.14 10.78
N ALA A 295 15.24 -0.82 10.36
CA ALA A 295 16.39 -1.29 11.13
C ALA A 295 17.37 -0.16 11.46
N ASN A 296 17.41 0.89 10.64
CA ASN A 296 18.22 2.09 10.84
C ASN A 296 17.41 3.27 11.45
N HIS A 297 16.29 2.97 12.10
CA HIS A 297 15.40 3.92 12.76
C HIS A 297 14.82 5.00 11.84
N ALA A 298 14.73 4.69 10.55
CA ALA A 298 14.31 5.56 9.46
C ALA A 298 13.13 4.95 8.67
N MET A 299 12.70 5.63 7.61
CA MET A 299 11.69 5.16 6.65
C MET A 299 12.16 5.43 5.21
N LEU A 300 11.54 4.78 4.22
CA LEU A 300 11.77 5.14 2.82
C LEU A 300 11.50 6.64 2.61
N THR A 301 12.27 7.27 1.73
CA THR A 301 12.11 8.70 1.44
C THR A 301 12.45 9.01 -0.01
N ILE A 302 12.17 10.24 -0.43
CA ILE A 302 12.52 10.78 -1.75
C ILE A 302 13.33 12.08 -1.58
N PRO A 303 14.13 12.48 -2.59
CA PRO A 303 14.60 13.86 -2.67
C PRO A 303 13.43 14.79 -3.04
N GLU A 304 13.22 15.85 -2.27
CA GLU A 304 12.14 16.82 -2.53
C GLU A 304 12.61 18.04 -3.34
N ASN A 305 13.90 18.15 -3.63
CA ASN A 305 14.45 19.22 -4.44
C ASN A 305 15.81 18.81 -5.04
N ARG A 306 16.36 19.69 -5.88
CA ARG A 306 17.63 19.47 -6.58
C ARG A 306 18.82 19.34 -5.63
N ALA A 307 18.88 20.16 -4.58
CA ALA A 307 19.98 20.12 -3.63
C ALA A 307 20.03 18.78 -2.89
N GLU A 308 18.87 18.25 -2.48
CA GLU A 308 18.76 16.91 -1.88
C GLU A 308 19.25 15.82 -2.83
N TYR A 309 18.82 15.85 -4.10
CA TYR A 309 19.26 14.88 -5.10
C TYR A 309 20.78 14.94 -5.34
N GLU A 310 21.35 16.13 -5.51
CA GLU A 310 22.78 16.30 -5.75
C GLU A 310 23.62 15.85 -4.56
N ALA A 311 23.18 16.15 -3.33
CA ALA A 311 23.85 15.71 -2.10
C ALA A 311 23.76 14.18 -1.90
N ILE A 312 22.62 13.56 -2.23
CA ILE A 312 22.49 12.09 -2.26
C ILE A 312 23.45 11.50 -3.30
N GLY A 313 23.54 12.08 -4.49
CA GLY A 313 24.46 11.64 -5.55
C GLY A 313 25.93 11.76 -5.14
N GLU A 314 26.31 12.83 -4.44
CA GLU A 314 27.65 12.98 -3.87
C GLU A 314 27.95 11.90 -2.83
N PHE A 315 27.01 11.62 -1.92
CA PHE A 315 27.15 10.55 -0.95
C PHE A 315 27.32 9.18 -1.64
N VAL A 316 26.51 8.88 -2.64
CA VAL A 316 26.58 7.65 -3.44
C VAL A 316 27.95 7.47 -4.07
N ARG A 317 28.47 8.52 -4.74
CA ARG A 317 29.79 8.49 -5.38
C ARG A 317 30.91 8.32 -4.37
N LYS A 318 30.89 9.07 -3.26
CA LYS A 318 31.90 8.98 -2.21
C LYS A 318 32.01 7.58 -1.61
N ASN A 319 30.90 6.85 -1.56
CA ASN A 319 30.83 5.50 -1.01
C ASN A 319 30.85 4.39 -2.09
N ASN A 320 31.10 4.73 -3.37
CA ASN A 320 31.14 3.79 -4.50
C ASN A 320 29.87 2.92 -4.63
N TYR A 321 28.70 3.47 -4.35
CA TYR A 321 27.44 2.76 -4.54
C TYR A 321 27.02 2.79 -6.01
N SER A 322 26.65 1.64 -6.56
CA SER A 322 26.10 1.57 -7.91
C SER A 322 24.61 1.87 -7.90
N ALA A 323 24.15 2.71 -8.84
CA ALA A 323 22.73 2.88 -9.11
C ALA A 323 22.16 1.61 -9.77
N PRO A 324 20.86 1.31 -9.64
CA PRO A 324 19.79 2.13 -9.05
C PRO A 324 19.65 2.04 -7.51
N HIS A 325 19.00 3.06 -6.92
CA HIS A 325 18.70 3.15 -5.48
C HIS A 325 17.17 3.19 -5.24
N ALA A 326 16.64 2.34 -4.36
CA ALA A 326 15.23 2.37 -3.97
C ALA A 326 14.87 3.65 -3.20
N ILE A 327 13.71 4.24 -3.54
CA ILE A 327 13.13 5.41 -2.86
C ILE A 327 11.65 5.15 -2.56
N ASP A 328 11.01 6.05 -1.80
CA ASP A 328 9.57 5.94 -1.57
C ASP A 328 8.75 6.22 -2.85
N GLY A 329 7.58 5.58 -2.93
CA GLY A 329 6.66 5.66 -4.05
C GLY A 329 6.44 4.31 -4.76
N GLU A 330 5.18 3.93 -4.90
CA GLU A 330 4.73 2.77 -5.68
C GLU A 330 3.52 3.13 -6.52
N LEU A 331 3.42 2.65 -7.76
CA LEU A 331 2.19 2.80 -8.56
C LEU A 331 0.97 2.35 -7.75
N SER A 332 -0.07 3.18 -7.72
CA SER A 332 -1.30 2.85 -7.02
C SER A 332 -1.98 1.64 -7.65
N SER A 333 -2.61 0.79 -6.83
CA SER A 333 -3.33 -0.39 -7.31
C SER A 333 -4.34 -0.04 -8.41
N ARG A 334 -5.08 1.06 -8.26
CA ARG A 334 -6.05 1.53 -9.25
C ARG A 334 -5.41 1.83 -10.61
N CYS A 335 -4.23 2.46 -10.61
CA CYS A 335 -3.54 2.79 -11.84
C CYS A 335 -2.84 1.59 -12.46
N LYS A 336 -2.30 0.69 -11.64
CA LYS A 336 -1.86 -0.64 -12.11
C LYS A 336 -3.02 -1.34 -12.84
N ALA A 337 -4.23 -1.34 -12.28
CA ALA A 337 -5.41 -1.97 -12.88
C ALA A 337 -5.73 -1.39 -14.25
N ARG A 338 -5.72 -0.06 -14.35
CA ARG A 338 -5.97 0.63 -15.60
C ARG A 338 -4.96 0.24 -16.68
N TYR A 339 -3.69 0.08 -16.31
CA TYR A 339 -2.63 -0.39 -17.21
C TYR A 339 -2.86 -1.82 -17.71
N LEU A 340 -3.44 -2.69 -16.88
CA LEU A 340 -3.80 -4.06 -17.28
C LEU A 340 -4.87 -4.08 -18.38
N HIS A 341 -5.79 -3.12 -18.34
CA HIS A 341 -6.86 -3.04 -19.35
C HIS A 341 -6.44 -2.30 -20.62
N LYS A 342 -5.61 -1.26 -20.49
CA LYS A 342 -5.16 -0.44 -21.62
C LYS A 342 -3.92 0.36 -21.23
N TRP A 343 -2.87 0.28 -22.06
CA TRP A 343 -1.74 1.20 -21.95
C TRP A 343 -2.18 2.65 -22.20
N PHE A 344 -1.76 3.55 -21.31
CA PHE A 344 -1.99 4.99 -21.44
C PHE A 344 -0.72 5.76 -21.10
N ASP A 345 -0.63 6.97 -21.64
CA ASP A 345 0.42 7.91 -21.30
C ASP A 345 0.03 8.68 -20.02
N THR A 346 0.80 8.49 -18.95
CA THR A 346 0.59 9.16 -17.65
C THR A 346 0.72 10.67 -17.70
N ASN A 347 1.36 11.23 -18.73
CA ASN A 347 1.52 12.68 -18.86
C ASN A 347 0.23 13.34 -19.33
N THR A 348 -0.54 12.65 -20.18
CA THR A 348 -1.71 13.19 -20.87
C THR A 348 -3.03 12.64 -20.35
N VAL A 349 -3.02 11.48 -19.67
CA VAL A 349 -4.24 10.86 -19.15
C VAL A 349 -4.96 11.78 -18.14
N GLU A 350 -6.27 11.90 -18.28
CA GLU A 350 -7.11 12.55 -17.29
C GLU A 350 -7.38 11.64 -16.07
N GLY A 351 -7.63 12.28 -14.94
CA GLY A 351 -7.96 11.61 -13.67
C GLY A 351 -6.76 11.22 -12.80
N GLU A 352 -6.98 10.29 -11.87
CA GLU A 352 -6.04 9.98 -10.79
C GLU A 352 -4.71 9.37 -11.25
N CYS A 353 -4.69 8.70 -12.41
CA CYS A 353 -3.49 8.08 -12.97
C CYS A 353 -2.60 9.01 -13.79
N ASN A 354 -2.84 10.31 -13.72
CA ASN A 354 -1.89 11.30 -14.22
C ASN A 354 -0.67 11.35 -13.28
N ILE A 355 0.54 11.40 -13.84
CA ILE A 355 1.79 11.43 -13.07
C ILE A 355 1.86 12.59 -12.08
N LYS A 356 1.20 13.72 -12.38
CA LYS A 356 1.14 14.90 -11.50
C LYS A 356 0.04 14.83 -10.44
N LYS A 357 -0.70 13.72 -10.36
CA LYS A 357 -1.84 13.54 -9.45
C LYS A 357 -1.58 12.41 -8.45
N ASN A 358 -2.34 11.31 -8.50
CA ASN A 358 -2.32 10.23 -7.51
C ASN A 358 -1.84 8.91 -8.14
N LEU A 359 -0.95 9.01 -9.14
CA LEU A 359 -0.37 7.85 -9.80
C LEU A 359 0.39 6.96 -8.80
N PHE A 360 1.05 7.59 -7.82
CA PHE A 360 1.87 6.91 -6.82
C PHE A 360 1.27 6.99 -5.42
N MET A 361 1.48 5.94 -4.65
CA MET A 361 1.28 5.88 -3.20
C MET A 361 2.63 5.98 -2.50
N PHE A 362 2.69 6.85 -1.49
CA PHE A 362 3.87 7.07 -0.65
C PHE A 362 3.62 6.55 0.76
N ASP A 363 4.67 6.02 1.40
CA ASP A 363 4.61 5.50 2.76
C ASP A 363 4.54 6.62 3.80
N ASP A 364 5.20 7.74 3.53
CA ASP A 364 4.99 8.97 4.29
C ASP A 364 3.97 9.86 3.57
N ILE A 365 2.78 9.95 4.17
CA ILE A 365 1.69 10.81 3.71
C ILE A 365 2.07 12.30 3.67
N ASN A 366 3.14 12.69 4.36
CA ASN A 366 3.66 14.05 4.40
C ASN A 366 4.85 14.27 3.45
N THR A 367 5.17 13.31 2.58
CA THR A 367 6.16 13.55 1.54
C THR A 367 5.57 14.45 0.45
N ASP A 368 6.33 15.45 -0.01
CA ASP A 368 5.95 16.26 -1.19
C ASP A 368 6.61 15.72 -2.46
N PRO A 369 5.88 14.97 -3.30
CA PRO A 369 6.47 14.34 -4.48
C PRO A 369 6.64 15.29 -5.67
N SER A 370 6.26 16.57 -5.53
CA SER A 370 6.18 17.50 -6.67
C SER A 370 7.50 17.60 -7.44
N TYR A 371 8.64 17.59 -6.77
CA TYR A 371 9.95 17.61 -7.43
C TYR A 371 10.24 16.29 -8.16
N ILE A 372 10.18 15.15 -7.46
CA ILE A 372 10.58 13.85 -8.03
C ILE A 372 9.71 13.46 -9.23
N LEU A 373 8.41 13.83 -9.21
CA LEU A 373 7.49 13.53 -10.31
C LEU A 373 7.84 14.27 -11.61
N THR A 374 8.61 15.37 -11.55
CA THR A 374 9.11 16.05 -12.75
C THR A 374 10.33 15.37 -13.39
N LYS A 375 10.82 14.28 -12.79
CA LYS A 375 12.11 13.65 -13.12
C LYS A 375 11.96 12.26 -13.72
N PHE A 376 10.73 11.86 -14.00
CA PHE A 376 10.47 10.68 -14.82
C PHE A 376 10.70 10.98 -16.29
N GLY A 377 11.17 9.96 -17.02
CA GLY A 377 11.21 10.00 -18.47
C GLY A 377 9.81 9.95 -19.09
N ASN A 378 9.75 10.01 -20.41
CA ASN A 378 8.49 10.11 -21.17
C ASN A 378 7.57 8.87 -21.08
N ARG A 379 8.00 7.78 -20.43
CA ARG A 379 7.24 6.53 -20.35
C ARG A 379 7.22 6.00 -18.92
N VAL A 380 6.05 6.06 -18.29
CA VAL A 380 5.78 5.50 -16.96
C VAL A 380 4.50 4.66 -17.05
N PRO A 381 4.49 3.38 -16.60
CA PRO A 381 5.68 2.59 -16.30
C PRO A 381 6.52 2.35 -17.56
N SER A 382 7.83 2.27 -17.38
CA SER A 382 8.80 2.02 -18.45
C SER A 382 8.81 0.55 -18.90
N GLY A 383 8.26 -0.35 -18.07
CA GLY A 383 8.20 -1.77 -18.34
C GLY A 383 7.10 -2.49 -17.57
N GLY A 384 6.82 -3.70 -18.02
CA GLY A 384 5.78 -4.58 -17.50
C GLY A 384 5.60 -5.75 -18.45
N GLY A 385 4.97 -6.81 -17.98
CA GLY A 385 4.80 -8.02 -18.74
C GLY A 385 3.79 -8.95 -18.12
N GLU A 386 3.57 -10.05 -18.82
CA GLU A 386 2.74 -11.15 -18.36
C GLU A 386 3.65 -12.32 -18.03
N MET A 387 3.32 -13.05 -16.97
CA MET A 387 4.05 -14.25 -16.60
C MET A 387 3.13 -15.35 -16.12
N SER A 388 3.39 -16.56 -16.60
CA SER A 388 2.67 -17.75 -16.17
C SER A 388 3.50 -18.48 -15.13
N VAL A 389 2.87 -18.84 -14.00
CA VAL A 389 3.47 -19.72 -12.99
C VAL A 389 3.51 -21.18 -13.49
N ALA A 390 2.55 -21.57 -14.35
CA ALA A 390 2.49 -22.84 -15.08
C ALA A 390 1.72 -22.67 -16.40
N GLU A 391 1.86 -23.61 -17.35
CA GLU A 391 1.20 -23.54 -18.68
C GLU A 391 -0.33 -23.45 -18.62
N SER A 392 -0.95 -24.00 -17.57
CA SER A 392 -2.40 -23.93 -17.32
C SER A 392 -2.82 -22.78 -16.39
N SER A 393 -1.87 -22.00 -15.88
CA SER A 393 -2.15 -20.91 -14.94
C SER A 393 -2.47 -19.61 -15.67
N PRO A 394 -3.42 -18.81 -15.17
CA PRO A 394 -3.64 -17.46 -15.66
C PRO A 394 -2.35 -16.64 -15.56
N LYS A 395 -2.12 -15.81 -16.57
CA LYS A 395 -0.94 -14.95 -16.62
C LYS A 395 -1.02 -13.89 -15.50
N LEU A 396 -0.06 -13.90 -14.59
CA LEU A 396 0.20 -12.81 -13.66
C LEU A 396 0.73 -11.63 -14.46
N ILE A 397 0.05 -10.49 -14.37
CA ILE A 397 0.55 -9.28 -15.01
C ILE A 397 1.36 -8.51 -13.98
N PHE A 398 2.62 -8.24 -14.32
CA PHE A 398 3.49 -7.42 -13.52
C PHE A 398 3.75 -6.09 -14.23
N LEU A 399 3.90 -5.03 -13.44
CA LEU A 399 4.31 -3.71 -13.90
C LEU A 399 5.51 -3.28 -13.06
N TYR A 400 6.47 -2.60 -13.68
CA TYR A 400 7.46 -1.88 -12.90
C TYR A 400 6.74 -0.76 -12.16
N GLY A 401 6.72 -0.89 -10.83
CA GLY A 401 5.83 -0.12 -9.97
C GLY A 401 6.54 0.67 -8.89
N CYS A 402 7.78 0.30 -8.55
CA CYS A 402 8.49 0.86 -7.41
C CYS A 402 9.50 1.91 -7.84
N MET A 403 9.45 3.08 -7.20
CA MET A 403 10.30 4.21 -7.56
C MET A 403 11.76 3.96 -7.20
N VAL A 404 12.64 4.31 -8.13
CA VAL A 404 14.10 4.27 -7.94
C VAL A 404 14.74 5.56 -8.43
N LEU A 405 15.84 5.94 -7.78
CA LEU A 405 16.79 6.90 -8.33
C LEU A 405 17.79 6.17 -9.22
N THR A 406 17.81 6.59 -10.47
CA THR A 406 18.80 6.22 -11.46
C THR A 406 19.78 7.38 -11.63
N GLN A 407 20.91 7.14 -12.29
CA GLN A 407 21.81 8.22 -12.75
C GLN A 407 22.39 9.13 -11.65
N THR A 408 22.40 8.70 -10.39
CA THR A 408 23.03 9.41 -9.25
C THR A 408 24.55 9.59 -9.38
N HIS A 409 25.17 8.91 -10.35
CA HIS A 409 26.58 9.09 -10.72
C HIS A 409 26.81 10.28 -11.66
N LEU A 410 25.77 10.80 -12.32
CA LEU A 410 25.87 11.95 -13.23
C LEU A 410 25.80 13.27 -12.44
N HIS A 411 26.63 14.26 -12.82
CA HIS A 411 26.68 15.57 -12.16
C HIS A 411 26.70 16.70 -13.19
N GLY A 412 26.01 17.81 -12.89
CA GLY A 412 26.22 19.09 -13.55
C GLY A 412 25.41 19.33 -14.84
N ASN A 413 24.89 20.55 -14.94
CA ASN A 413 24.25 21.24 -16.07
C ASN A 413 23.07 20.63 -16.85
N GLU A 414 22.73 19.36 -16.69
CA GLU A 414 21.57 18.81 -17.37
C GLU A 414 20.29 19.06 -16.56
N LYS A 415 19.71 20.27 -16.72
CA LYS A 415 18.42 20.65 -16.13
C LYS A 415 17.26 19.69 -16.50
N ALA A 416 17.48 18.73 -17.41
CA ALA A 416 16.50 17.80 -17.95
C ALA A 416 16.83 16.30 -17.72
N LEU A 417 17.75 15.94 -16.82
CA LEU A 417 18.00 14.52 -16.50
C LEU A 417 16.74 13.86 -15.93
N SER A 418 16.26 12.83 -16.63
CA SER A 418 15.23 11.92 -16.15
C SER A 418 15.90 10.87 -15.27
N PHE A 419 15.98 11.14 -13.98
CA PHE A 419 16.66 10.28 -13.02
C PHE A 419 15.69 9.47 -12.14
N ALA A 420 14.39 9.72 -12.19
CA ALA A 420 13.40 8.85 -11.56
C ALA A 420 12.94 7.78 -12.55
N ASN A 421 12.93 6.51 -12.12
CA ASN A 421 12.41 5.40 -12.92
C ASN A 421 11.60 4.44 -12.04
N LEU A 422 10.94 3.47 -12.66
CA LEU A 422 10.25 2.39 -11.96
C LEU A 422 10.96 1.06 -12.19
N GLU A 423 11.03 0.25 -11.14
CA GLU A 423 11.55 -1.11 -11.13
C GLU A 423 10.50 -2.10 -10.59
N TRP A 424 10.79 -3.38 -10.74
CA TRP A 424 9.98 -4.45 -10.16
C TRP A 424 10.03 -4.43 -8.63
N CYS A 425 8.85 -4.36 -8.01
CA CYS A 425 8.70 -4.25 -6.56
C CYS A 425 9.04 -5.53 -5.77
N GLY A 426 9.17 -6.67 -6.46
CA GLY A 426 9.44 -7.96 -5.82
C GLY A 426 10.92 -8.24 -5.56
N GLY A 427 11.83 -7.46 -6.14
CA GLY A 427 13.29 -7.65 -6.00
C GLY A 427 13.88 -8.73 -6.91
N LYS A 428 15.04 -9.26 -6.52
CA LYS A 428 15.73 -10.39 -7.16
C LYS A 428 14.99 -11.70 -6.87
N ALA A 429 14.91 -12.54 -7.90
CA ALA A 429 14.45 -13.91 -7.80
C ALA A 429 15.39 -14.72 -6.89
N HIS A 430 14.89 -15.28 -5.78
CA HIS A 430 15.70 -16.09 -4.84
C HIS A 430 15.89 -17.55 -5.26
N SER A 431 15.29 -17.96 -6.38
CA SER A 431 15.38 -19.31 -6.95
C SER A 431 15.23 -19.33 -8.47
N LYS A 432 15.70 -20.39 -9.13
CA LYS A 432 15.43 -20.66 -10.57
C LYS A 432 13.94 -20.80 -10.90
N ASN A 433 13.09 -20.93 -9.88
CA ASN A 433 11.63 -21.06 -9.99
C ASN A 433 10.89 -19.79 -9.53
N SER A 434 11.59 -18.68 -9.27
CA SER A 434 10.93 -17.44 -8.87
C SER A 434 10.30 -16.78 -10.08
N VAL A 435 9.05 -16.38 -9.91
CA VAL A 435 8.23 -15.79 -10.97
C VAL A 435 8.35 -14.26 -10.84
N GLY A 436 9.33 -13.65 -11.51
CA GLY A 436 9.48 -12.18 -11.61
C GLY A 436 10.65 -11.74 -12.49
N PRO A 437 10.61 -10.56 -13.15
CA PRO A 437 11.82 -9.93 -13.68
C PRO A 437 12.77 -9.58 -12.53
N GLU A 438 14.09 -9.71 -12.73
CA GLU A 438 15.06 -9.38 -11.70
C GLU A 438 15.22 -7.86 -11.55
N SER A 439 15.13 -7.36 -10.33
CA SER A 439 15.53 -5.98 -9.99
C SER A 439 16.98 -5.97 -9.47
N LEU A 440 17.85 -5.19 -10.11
CA LEU A 440 19.26 -5.03 -9.74
C LEU A 440 19.51 -3.95 -8.67
N VAL A 441 18.46 -3.44 -8.05
CA VAL A 441 18.55 -2.42 -6.99
C VAL A 441 19.12 -3.02 -5.70
N ASP A 442 20.34 -2.62 -5.35
CA ASP A 442 21.10 -3.10 -4.17
C ASP A 442 21.47 -1.96 -3.18
N SER A 443 20.71 -0.87 -3.23
CA SER A 443 20.75 0.18 -2.21
C SER A 443 19.41 0.91 -2.06
N VAL A 444 19.24 1.62 -0.95
CA VAL A 444 17.98 2.30 -0.56
C VAL A 444 18.27 3.65 0.10
N VAL A 445 17.42 4.63 -0.17
CA VAL A 445 17.46 5.96 0.46
C VAL A 445 16.47 6.01 1.61
N CYS A 446 16.96 6.25 2.82
CA CYS A 446 16.15 6.30 4.03
C CYS A 446 16.19 7.68 4.67
N GLY A 447 15.06 8.13 5.21
CA GLY A 447 14.87 9.41 5.87
C GLY A 447 14.38 9.28 7.31
N LYS A 448 14.75 10.23 8.19
CA LYS A 448 14.20 10.35 9.55
C LYS A 448 14.22 11.79 10.07
N HIS A 449 13.43 12.08 11.11
CA HIS A 449 13.58 13.34 11.84
C HIS A 449 14.91 13.37 12.60
N PRO A 450 15.53 14.56 12.73
CA PRO A 450 16.69 14.76 13.59
C PRO A 450 16.35 14.57 15.08
N GLU A 451 17.38 14.33 15.88
CA GLU A 451 17.29 13.96 17.31
C GLU A 451 17.32 15.16 18.26
#